data_AF-A0A7C1F7N0-F1
#
_entry.id   AF-A0A7C1F7N0-F1
#
_cell.length_a   1.000
_cell.length_b   1.000
_cell.length_c   1.000
_cell.angle_alpha   90.00
_cell.angle_beta   90.00
_cell.angle_gamma   90.00
#
_symmetry.space_group_name_H-M   'P 1'
#
loop_
_entity.id
_entity.type
_entity.pdbx_description
1 polymer ?
#
loop_
_entity_poly.entity_id
_entity_poly.type
_entity_poly.pdbx_seq_one_letter_code
_entity_poly.pdbx_strand_id
1 'polypeptide(L)'
;MAQIDARADRRQSPTPGRFQRIGSMIGAWLDRLLSPSVVAVGFVIMSFFIIRTGFEMHRYYQSLEVETIANESDDLWQQIYSNLGIEILSIAITVIVIERLNRREAERERKEDLIFQLRSPINGVAVEAVRRLQQKEWGFKEDKSLQGANLFEANLQGANLSEANLRGANLSEANLQGADLGMANLQGANLCMANLRDAKLSHFLSGRAKFDETTILPDRTKWTPNRDLRQFTDPNGWRAGRYKTNPTADS
;
A
#
# COMPACT_ATOMS: atom_id res chain seq x y z
N MET A 1 -25.72 52.70 16.41
CA MET A 1 -24.75 51.66 16.78
C MET A 1 -24.66 50.68 15.64
N ALA A 2 -23.56 50.75 14.89
CA ALA A 2 -23.39 50.13 13.58
C ALA A 2 -23.10 48.62 13.68
N GLN A 3 -23.72 47.86 12.78
CA GLN A 3 -23.35 46.50 12.44
C GLN A 3 -21.92 46.49 11.87
N ILE A 4 -21.02 45.71 12.48
CA ILE A 4 -19.73 45.37 11.89
C ILE A 4 -19.81 43.91 11.47
N ASP A 5 -19.97 43.72 10.16
CA ASP A 5 -19.91 42.45 9.45
C ASP A 5 -18.54 41.79 9.65
N ALA A 6 -18.49 40.74 10.46
CA ALA A 6 -17.36 39.81 10.51
C ALA A 6 -17.45 38.83 9.33
N ARG A 7 -17.29 39.33 8.10
CA ARG A 7 -16.89 38.51 6.94
C ARG A 7 -15.39 38.23 7.07
N ALA A 8 -15.04 37.28 7.94
CA ALA A 8 -13.70 36.74 8.01
C ALA A 8 -13.44 35.83 6.80
N ASP A 9 -12.76 36.38 5.79
CA ASP A 9 -11.68 35.76 5.04
C ASP A 9 -11.74 34.23 4.90
N ARG A 10 -12.59 33.74 3.98
CA ARG A 10 -12.27 32.51 3.24
C ARG A 10 -11.11 32.82 2.31
N ARG A 11 -9.88 32.79 2.85
CA ARG A 11 -8.67 32.71 2.04
C ARG A 11 -8.70 31.38 1.30
N GLN A 12 -9.15 31.43 0.05
CA GLN A 12 -8.81 30.42 -0.95
C GLN A 12 -7.28 30.29 -0.91
N SER A 13 -6.79 29.09 -0.59
CA SER A 13 -5.40 28.75 -0.85
C SER A 13 -5.13 29.02 -2.33
N PRO A 14 -4.09 29.80 -2.69
CA PRO A 14 -3.86 30.12 -4.08
C PRO A 14 -3.62 28.82 -4.84
N THR A 15 -4.46 28.55 -5.83
CA THR A 15 -4.22 27.46 -6.79
C THR A 15 -2.80 27.63 -7.32
N PRO A 16 -1.92 26.62 -7.17
CA PRO A 16 -0.52 26.76 -7.53
C PRO A 16 -0.41 27.18 -8.99
N GLY A 17 0.28 28.29 -9.23
CA GLY A 17 0.43 28.90 -10.54
C GLY A 17 1.03 27.91 -11.54
N ARG A 18 0.73 28.08 -12.83
CA ARG A 18 1.16 27.19 -13.92
C ARG A 18 2.67 26.89 -13.88
N PHE A 19 3.50 27.85 -13.46
CA PHE A 19 4.95 27.71 -13.28
C PHE A 19 5.35 26.87 -12.06
N GLN A 20 4.62 26.95 -10.95
CA GLN A 20 4.84 26.08 -9.78
C GLN A 20 4.52 24.62 -10.11
N ARG A 21 3.47 24.38 -10.93
CA ARG A 21 3.14 23.04 -11.44
C ARG A 21 4.23 22.49 -12.36
N ILE A 22 4.79 23.32 -13.23
CA ILE A 22 5.89 22.92 -14.13
C ILE A 22 7.16 22.63 -13.31
N GLY A 23 7.49 23.47 -12.32
CA GLY A 23 8.62 23.25 -11.42
C GLY A 23 8.51 21.94 -10.63
N SER A 24 7.33 21.63 -10.08
CA SER A 24 7.11 20.36 -9.38
C SER A 24 7.14 19.14 -10.31
N MET A 25 6.71 19.30 -11.57
CA MET A 25 6.79 18.23 -12.57
C MET A 25 8.24 17.95 -13.00
N ILE A 26 9.05 19.00 -13.18
CA ILE A 26 10.47 18.87 -13.50
C ILE A 26 11.24 18.26 -12.33
N GLY A 27 10.96 18.68 -11.09
CA GLY A 27 11.56 18.08 -9.89
C GLY A 27 11.24 16.59 -9.75
N ALA A 28 9.97 16.20 -9.87
CA ALA A 28 9.57 14.80 -9.80
C ALA A 28 10.13 13.94 -10.96
N TRP A 29 10.40 14.55 -12.11
CA TRP A 29 11.05 13.90 -13.24
C TRP A 29 12.55 13.74 -13.01
N LEU A 30 13.24 14.75 -12.48
CA LEU A 30 14.65 14.72 -12.08
C LEU A 30 14.90 13.70 -10.96
N ASP A 31 14.05 13.64 -9.94
CA ASP A 31 14.14 12.64 -8.86
C ASP A 31 13.99 11.21 -9.38
N ARG A 32 13.22 11.03 -10.46
CA ARG A 32 13.10 9.74 -11.16
C ARG A 32 14.35 9.40 -11.95
N LEU A 33 14.97 10.39 -12.57
CA LEU A 33 16.15 10.20 -13.43
C LEU A 33 17.42 9.97 -12.61
N LEU A 34 17.49 10.57 -11.43
CA LEU A 34 18.58 10.39 -10.46
C LEU A 34 18.28 9.30 -9.43
N SER A 35 17.23 8.49 -9.65
CA SER A 35 16.94 7.38 -8.73
C SER A 35 18.13 6.41 -8.74
N PRO A 36 18.50 5.83 -7.59
CA PRO A 36 19.64 4.92 -7.50
C PRO A 36 19.59 3.78 -8.53
N SER A 37 18.41 3.27 -8.86
CA SER A 37 18.18 2.26 -9.91
C SER A 37 18.47 2.75 -11.31
N VAL A 38 18.07 3.99 -11.67
CA VAL A 38 18.35 4.55 -13.00
C VAL A 38 19.84 4.81 -13.16
N VAL A 39 20.48 5.32 -12.10
CA VAL A 39 21.93 5.50 -12.04
C VAL A 39 22.66 4.16 -12.14
N ALA A 40 22.20 3.13 -11.42
CA ALA A 40 22.74 1.76 -11.48
C ALA A 40 22.63 1.15 -12.89
N VAL A 41 21.48 1.29 -13.56
CA VAL A 41 21.32 0.87 -14.96
C VAL A 41 22.27 1.65 -15.88
N GLY A 42 22.44 2.95 -15.64
CA GLY A 42 23.43 3.77 -16.32
C GLY A 42 24.86 3.24 -16.16
N PHE A 43 25.25 2.83 -14.94
CA PHE A 43 26.54 2.20 -14.67
C PHE A 43 26.70 0.86 -15.39
N VAL A 44 25.66 0.03 -15.45
CA VAL A 44 25.70 -1.24 -16.22
C VAL A 44 25.92 -0.97 -17.71
N ILE A 45 25.19 0.00 -18.27
CA ILE A 45 25.34 0.39 -19.68
C ILE A 45 26.75 0.93 -19.94
N MET A 46 27.24 1.84 -19.09
CA MET A 46 28.62 2.37 -19.15
C MET A 46 29.66 1.26 -19.09
N SER A 47 29.49 0.27 -18.22
CA SER A 47 30.41 -0.87 -18.09
C SER A 47 30.50 -1.66 -19.38
N PHE A 48 29.37 -1.92 -20.02
CA PHE A 48 29.33 -2.58 -21.33
C PHE A 48 30.08 -1.78 -22.40
N PHE A 49 29.91 -0.45 -22.42
CA PHE A 49 30.67 0.43 -23.33
C PHE A 49 32.17 0.43 -23.04
N ILE A 50 32.58 0.46 -21.77
CA ILE A 50 34.01 0.45 -21.38
C ILE A 50 34.65 -0.87 -21.83
N ILE A 51 34.00 -2.02 -21.55
CA ILE A 51 34.50 -3.34 -21.96
C ILE A 51 34.60 -3.43 -23.48
N ARG A 52 33.54 -3.02 -24.20
CA ARG A 52 33.53 -3.03 -25.67
C ARG A 52 34.61 -2.15 -26.27
N THR A 53 34.76 -0.93 -25.76
CA THR A 53 35.75 0.04 -26.27
C THR A 53 37.17 -0.41 -25.95
N GLY A 54 37.40 -0.97 -24.75
CA GLY A 54 38.68 -1.55 -24.36
C GLY A 54 39.09 -2.71 -25.26
N PHE A 55 38.14 -3.57 -25.63
CA PHE A 55 38.38 -4.69 -26.56
C PHE A 55 38.70 -4.22 -28.00
N GLU A 56 38.00 -3.21 -28.51
CA GLU A 56 38.29 -2.63 -29.84
C GLU A 56 39.65 -1.92 -29.87
N MET A 57 39.98 -1.14 -28.83
CA MET A 57 41.29 -0.51 -28.70
C MET A 57 42.39 -1.57 -28.62
N HIS A 58 42.18 -2.65 -27.87
CA HIS A 58 43.12 -3.77 -27.79
C HIS A 58 43.38 -4.42 -29.16
N ARG A 59 42.33 -4.72 -29.93
CA ARG A 59 42.46 -5.22 -31.32
C ARG A 59 43.20 -4.25 -32.23
N TYR A 60 42.95 -2.96 -32.07
CA TYR A 60 43.65 -1.92 -32.83
C TYR A 60 45.15 -1.91 -32.49
N TYR A 61 45.54 -1.99 -31.22
CA TYR A 61 46.96 -2.06 -30.82
C TYR A 61 47.65 -3.34 -31.30
N GLN A 62 46.97 -4.48 -31.36
CA GLN A 62 47.53 -5.70 -31.94
C GLN A 62 47.82 -5.58 -33.45
N SER A 63 47.06 -4.76 -34.18
CA SER A 63 47.28 -4.53 -35.62
C SER A 63 48.52 -3.68 -35.94
N LEU A 64 49.20 -3.13 -34.92
CA LEU A 64 50.37 -2.24 -35.05
C LEU A 64 51.74 -2.96 -34.92
N GLU A 65 51.80 -4.30 -34.98
CA GLU A 65 53.05 -5.11 -35.01
C GLU A 65 54.07 -4.82 -33.88
N VAL A 66 53.68 -4.98 -32.61
CA VAL A 66 54.64 -5.10 -31.49
C VAL A 66 54.54 -6.51 -30.90
N GLU A 67 55.11 -7.48 -31.62
CA GLU A 67 54.84 -8.92 -31.49
C GLU A 67 55.34 -9.57 -30.18
N THR A 68 56.28 -8.95 -29.45
CA THR A 68 56.94 -9.55 -28.28
C THR A 68 56.37 -9.13 -26.91
N ILE A 69 55.64 -8.02 -26.82
CA ILE A 69 55.00 -7.54 -25.57
C ILE A 69 53.49 -7.85 -25.56
N ALA A 70 52.89 -8.08 -26.73
CA ALA A 70 51.45 -8.26 -26.90
C ALA A 70 50.90 -9.47 -26.11
N ASN A 71 51.52 -10.65 -26.24
CA ASN A 71 50.94 -11.90 -25.72
C ASN A 71 50.87 -12.02 -24.19
N GLU A 72 51.82 -11.45 -23.43
CA GLU A 72 51.72 -11.41 -21.95
C GLU A 72 50.77 -10.30 -21.46
N SER A 73 50.61 -9.22 -22.25
CA SER A 73 49.70 -8.13 -21.93
C SER A 73 48.23 -8.48 -22.20
N ASP A 74 47.95 -9.35 -23.18
CA ASP A 74 46.61 -9.79 -23.58
C ASP A 74 45.82 -10.39 -22.40
N ASP A 75 46.44 -11.31 -21.67
CA ASP A 75 45.77 -12.01 -20.56
C ASP A 75 45.51 -11.06 -19.37
N LEU A 76 46.45 -10.15 -19.13
CA LEU A 76 46.32 -9.11 -18.10
C LEU A 76 45.19 -8.12 -18.43
N TRP A 77 45.09 -7.64 -19.67
CA TRP A 77 44.04 -6.70 -20.07
C TRP A 77 42.66 -7.36 -20.03
N GLN A 78 42.53 -8.60 -20.51
CA GLN A 78 41.28 -9.36 -20.42
C GLN A 78 40.85 -9.59 -18.96
N GLN A 79 41.77 -9.95 -18.08
CA GLN A 79 41.50 -10.10 -16.65
C GLN A 79 41.08 -8.77 -16.00
N ILE A 80 41.73 -7.66 -16.32
CA ILE A 80 41.38 -6.33 -15.78
C ILE A 80 39.96 -5.93 -16.22
N TYR A 81 39.62 -6.04 -17.51
CA TYR A 81 38.31 -5.61 -18.01
C TYR A 81 37.17 -6.51 -17.53
N SER A 82 37.38 -7.82 -17.45
CA SER A 82 36.40 -8.76 -16.93
C SER A 82 36.14 -8.54 -15.43
N ASN A 83 37.19 -8.35 -14.63
CA ASN A 83 37.07 -8.08 -13.20
C ASN A 83 36.35 -6.76 -12.93
N LEU A 84 36.73 -5.67 -13.63
CA LEU A 84 36.05 -4.38 -13.49
C LEU A 84 34.57 -4.44 -13.89
N GLY A 85 34.25 -5.16 -14.97
CA GLY A 85 32.88 -5.33 -15.44
C GLY A 85 31.97 -6.05 -14.43
N ILE A 86 32.49 -7.12 -13.81
CA ILE A 86 31.79 -7.91 -12.81
C ILE A 86 31.55 -7.08 -11.54
N GLU A 87 32.54 -6.32 -11.09
CA GLU A 87 32.40 -5.47 -9.90
C GLU A 87 31.33 -4.37 -10.10
N ILE A 88 31.33 -3.68 -11.24
CA ILE A 88 30.33 -2.63 -11.49
C ILE A 88 28.92 -3.22 -11.60
N LEU A 89 28.77 -4.39 -12.23
CA LEU A 89 27.49 -5.10 -12.27
C LEU A 89 27.01 -5.51 -10.87
N SER A 90 27.93 -6.01 -10.02
CA SER A 90 27.65 -6.37 -8.63
C SER A 90 27.17 -5.18 -7.81
N ILE A 91 27.84 -4.03 -7.93
CA ILE A 91 27.46 -2.78 -7.27
C ILE A 91 26.08 -2.32 -7.76
N ALA A 92 25.84 -2.34 -9.07
CA ALA A 92 24.57 -1.92 -9.65
C ALA A 92 23.39 -2.78 -9.17
N ILE A 93 23.56 -4.11 -9.15
CA ILE A 93 22.55 -5.04 -8.61
C ILE A 93 22.33 -4.76 -7.12
N THR A 94 23.40 -4.58 -6.35
CA THR A 94 23.32 -4.29 -4.92
C THR A 94 22.52 -3.01 -4.65
N VAL A 95 22.79 -1.93 -5.39
CA VAL A 95 22.05 -0.66 -5.28
C VAL A 95 20.58 -0.84 -5.62
N ILE A 96 20.24 -1.55 -6.69
CA ILE A 96 18.86 -1.83 -7.09
C ILE A 96 18.13 -2.64 -6.01
N VAL A 97 18.81 -3.64 -5.43
CA VAL A 97 18.26 -4.46 -4.34
C VAL A 97 18.01 -3.61 -3.10
N ILE A 98 18.99 -2.81 -2.67
CA ILE A 98 18.86 -1.92 -1.49
C ILE A 98 17.73 -0.92 -1.70
N GLU A 99 17.64 -0.27 -2.86
CA GLU A 99 16.54 0.68 -3.11
C GLU A 99 15.19 -0.02 -3.06
N ARG A 100 15.07 -1.23 -3.64
CA ARG A 100 13.83 -2.01 -3.61
C ARG A 100 13.46 -2.43 -2.19
N LEU A 101 14.45 -2.77 -1.36
CA LEU A 101 14.25 -3.06 0.06
C LEU A 101 13.77 -1.81 0.81
N ASN A 102 14.45 -0.68 0.65
CA ASN A 102 14.06 0.59 1.28
C ASN A 102 12.64 1.02 0.90
N ARG A 103 12.26 0.87 -0.38
CA ARG A 103 10.88 1.15 -0.82
C ARG A 103 9.88 0.23 -0.12
N ARG A 104 10.17 -1.07 -0.03
CA ARG A 104 9.30 -2.04 0.67
C ARG A 104 9.19 -1.75 2.17
N GLU A 105 10.26 -1.28 2.80
CA GLU A 105 10.26 -0.89 4.21
C GLU A 105 9.43 0.36 4.44
N ALA A 106 9.63 1.43 3.67
CA ALA A 106 8.81 2.64 3.74
C ALA A 106 7.32 2.35 3.50
N GLU A 107 7.03 1.40 2.60
CA GLU A 107 5.70 0.89 2.34
C GLU A 107 5.10 0.15 3.55
N ARG A 108 5.88 -0.70 4.21
CA ARG A 108 5.45 -1.38 5.45
C ARG A 108 5.20 -0.40 6.58
N GLU A 109 6.13 0.54 6.81
CA GLU A 109 6.02 1.54 7.87
C GLU A 109 4.76 2.38 7.73
N ARG A 110 4.44 2.85 6.51
CA ARG A 110 3.20 3.60 6.26
C ARG A 110 1.94 2.77 6.50
N LYS A 111 1.97 1.48 6.17
CA LYS A 111 0.84 0.57 6.44
C LYS A 111 0.67 0.37 7.95
N GLU A 112 1.74 0.15 8.68
CA GLU A 112 1.72 0.00 10.14
C GLU A 112 1.27 1.29 10.84
N ASP A 113 1.76 2.45 10.40
CA ASP A 113 1.31 3.77 10.89
C ASP A 113 -0.19 3.99 10.65
N LEU A 114 -0.70 3.62 9.47
CA LEU A 114 -2.14 3.66 9.25
C LEU A 114 -2.88 2.71 10.19
N ILE A 115 -2.45 1.45 10.29
CA ILE A 115 -3.11 0.48 11.17
C ILE A 115 -3.13 1.02 12.61
N PHE A 116 -2.05 1.65 13.04
CA PHE A 116 -1.97 2.33 14.33
C PHE A 116 -2.96 3.49 14.44
N GLN A 117 -3.06 4.35 13.42
CA GLN A 117 -4.04 5.44 13.37
C GLN A 117 -5.48 4.94 13.38
N LEU A 118 -5.77 3.82 12.70
CA LEU A 118 -7.10 3.17 12.71
C LEU A 118 -7.47 2.62 14.08
N ARG A 119 -6.48 2.12 14.84
CA ARG A 119 -6.65 1.69 16.23
C ARG A 119 -6.72 2.85 17.21
N SER A 120 -6.50 4.09 16.76
CA SER A 120 -6.54 5.23 17.65
C SER A 120 -7.93 5.37 18.27
N PRO A 121 -8.03 5.57 19.59
CA PRO A 121 -9.31 5.88 20.23
C PRO A 121 -9.82 7.27 19.84
N ILE A 122 -8.98 8.09 19.18
CA ILE A 122 -9.35 9.42 18.70
C ILE A 122 -10.07 9.29 17.36
N ASN A 123 -11.40 9.41 17.37
CA ASN A 123 -12.26 9.24 16.18
C ASN A 123 -11.78 10.06 14.99
N GLY A 124 -11.32 11.29 15.19
CA GLY A 124 -10.84 12.16 14.11
C GLY A 124 -9.64 11.57 13.36
N VAL A 125 -8.71 10.93 14.07
CA VAL A 125 -7.52 10.30 13.48
C VAL A 125 -7.92 9.04 12.71
N ALA A 126 -8.75 8.19 13.32
CA ALA A 126 -9.19 6.94 12.71
C ALA A 126 -10.08 7.18 11.47
N VAL A 127 -10.98 8.18 11.52
CA VAL A 127 -11.83 8.57 10.38
C VAL A 127 -11.01 9.17 9.25
N GLU A 128 -10.04 10.03 9.56
CA GLU A 128 -9.14 10.61 8.54
C GLU A 128 -8.25 9.53 7.90
N ALA A 129 -7.73 8.60 8.70
CA ALA A 129 -7.03 7.40 8.23
C ALA A 129 -7.88 6.61 7.22
N VAL A 130 -9.16 6.37 7.51
CA VAL A 130 -10.05 5.70 6.54
C VAL A 130 -10.36 6.58 5.33
N ARG A 131 -10.53 7.89 5.51
CA ARG A 131 -10.75 8.81 4.38
C ARG A 131 -9.57 8.78 3.40
N ARG A 132 -8.34 8.72 3.91
CA ARG A 132 -7.11 8.59 3.11
C ARG A 132 -7.03 7.27 2.35
N LEU A 133 -7.61 6.17 2.86
CA LEU A 133 -7.75 4.92 2.10
C LEU A 133 -8.68 5.07 0.89
N GLN A 134 -9.69 5.93 0.99
CA GLN A 134 -10.67 6.15 -0.08
C GLN A 134 -10.14 7.12 -1.14
N GLN A 135 -9.59 8.25 -0.70
CA GLN A 135 -8.99 9.23 -1.58
C GLN A 135 -7.75 8.56 -2.22
N LYS A 136 -7.51 8.76 -3.52
CA LYS A 136 -6.35 8.18 -4.24
C LYS A 136 -4.98 8.71 -3.72
N GLU A 137 -4.95 9.26 -2.51
CA GLU A 137 -3.82 9.77 -1.76
C GLU A 137 -3.05 8.66 -1.03
N TRP A 138 -3.64 7.47 -0.89
CA TRP A 138 -2.88 6.27 -0.55
C TRP A 138 -1.90 5.95 -1.69
N GLY A 139 -0.66 6.44 -1.57
CA GLY A 139 0.36 6.46 -2.63
C GLY A 139 0.88 5.09 -3.11
N PHE A 140 0.29 4.00 -2.63
CA PHE A 140 0.50 2.65 -3.14
C PHE A 140 -0.44 2.46 -4.31
N LYS A 141 0.13 2.42 -5.51
CA LYS A 141 -0.63 2.46 -6.77
C LYS A 141 -1.65 1.32 -6.94
N GLU A 142 -1.61 0.27 -6.13
CA GLU A 142 -2.30 -1.00 -6.46
C GLU A 142 -3.12 -1.67 -5.34
N ASP A 143 -3.00 -1.32 -4.05
CA ASP A 143 -3.68 -2.12 -3.02
C ASP A 143 -4.31 -1.31 -1.87
N LYS A 144 -5.65 -1.18 -1.89
CA LYS A 144 -6.47 -0.87 -0.71
C LYS A 144 -6.58 -2.11 0.22
N SER A 145 -5.46 -2.78 0.47
CA SER A 145 -5.42 -4.08 1.13
C SER A 145 -5.06 -3.96 2.59
N LEU A 146 -6.07 -4.17 3.43
CA LEU A 146 -5.98 -4.41 4.87
C LEU A 146 -6.03 -5.92 5.16
N GLN A 147 -5.62 -6.76 4.19
CA GLN A 147 -5.56 -8.21 4.36
C GLN A 147 -4.67 -8.56 5.56
N GLY A 148 -5.21 -9.38 6.47
CA GLY A 148 -4.53 -9.82 7.69
C GLY A 148 -4.26 -8.70 8.70
N ALA A 149 -4.79 -7.48 8.48
CA ALA A 149 -4.55 -6.38 9.40
C ALA A 149 -5.16 -6.69 10.77
N ASN A 150 -4.40 -6.40 11.83
CA ASN A 150 -4.96 -6.38 13.16
C ASN A 150 -5.58 -4.99 13.40
N LEU A 151 -6.89 -4.97 13.58
CA LEU A 151 -7.75 -3.79 13.79
C LEU A 151 -8.61 -4.04 15.05
N PHE A 152 -8.08 -4.81 16.01
CA PHE A 152 -8.69 -5.04 17.31
C PHE A 152 -9.04 -3.70 17.98
N GLU A 153 -10.28 -3.56 18.45
CA GLU A 153 -10.85 -2.34 19.06
C GLU A 153 -10.78 -1.07 18.17
N ALA A 154 -10.50 -1.20 16.88
CA ALA A 154 -10.38 -0.04 15.99
C ALA A 154 -11.68 0.75 15.91
N ASN A 155 -11.59 2.08 15.93
CA ASN A 155 -12.75 2.93 15.75
C ASN A 155 -12.95 3.28 14.27
N LEU A 156 -13.85 2.57 13.62
CA LEU A 156 -14.18 2.68 12.20
C LEU A 156 -15.62 3.21 12.01
N GLN A 157 -16.13 3.98 12.98
CA GLN A 157 -17.48 4.52 12.93
C GLN A 157 -17.67 5.44 11.71
N GLY A 158 -18.72 5.18 10.93
CA GLY A 158 -19.08 5.94 9.73
C GLY A 158 -18.05 5.83 8.60
N ALA A 159 -17.08 4.93 8.73
CA ALA A 159 -15.94 4.89 7.84
C ALA A 159 -16.30 4.27 6.48
N ASN A 160 -15.73 4.79 5.40
CA ASN A 160 -15.96 4.23 4.07
C ASN A 160 -14.90 3.17 3.73
N LEU A 161 -15.27 1.90 3.91
CA LEU A 161 -14.49 0.71 3.60
C LEU A 161 -15.04 -0.02 2.37
N SER A 162 -15.79 0.69 1.50
CA SER A 162 -16.31 0.10 0.26
C SER A 162 -15.15 -0.44 -0.58
N GLU A 163 -15.31 -1.64 -1.12
CA GLU A 163 -14.30 -2.37 -1.92
C GLU A 163 -12.98 -2.68 -1.20
N ALA A 164 -12.86 -2.41 0.11
CA ALA A 164 -11.65 -2.70 0.85
C ALA A 164 -11.38 -4.21 0.92
N ASN A 165 -10.12 -4.62 0.79
CA ASN A 165 -9.73 -6.00 1.03
C ASN A 165 -9.36 -6.19 2.51
N LEU A 166 -10.27 -6.76 3.29
CA LEU A 166 -10.15 -7.05 4.74
C LEU A 166 -10.00 -8.56 5.00
N ARG A 167 -9.58 -9.34 3.99
CA ARG A 167 -9.47 -10.79 4.09
C ARG A 167 -8.56 -11.18 5.27
N GLY A 168 -9.02 -12.02 6.18
CA GLY A 168 -8.25 -12.45 7.34
C GLY A 168 -7.96 -11.37 8.38
N ALA A 169 -8.54 -10.17 8.27
CA ALA A 169 -8.32 -9.09 9.23
C ALA A 169 -8.93 -9.43 10.60
N ASN A 170 -8.25 -9.05 11.68
CA ASN A 170 -8.82 -9.11 13.02
C ASN A 170 -9.55 -7.80 13.31
N LEU A 171 -10.87 -7.79 13.23
CA LEU A 171 -11.77 -6.68 13.55
C LEU A 171 -12.52 -6.92 14.88
N SER A 172 -11.99 -7.80 15.74
CA SER A 172 -12.68 -8.12 17.00
C SER A 172 -12.82 -6.86 17.85
N GLU A 173 -13.99 -6.65 18.43
CA GLU A 173 -14.34 -5.48 19.25
C GLU A 173 -14.25 -4.12 18.52
N ALA A 174 -14.05 -4.12 17.19
CA ALA A 174 -14.00 -2.89 16.41
C ALA A 174 -15.37 -2.20 16.37
N ASN A 175 -15.38 -0.87 16.41
CA ASN A 175 -16.57 -0.07 16.21
C ASN A 175 -16.77 0.24 14.73
N LEU A 176 -17.65 -0.50 14.05
CA LEU A 176 -17.99 -0.34 12.63
C LEU A 176 -19.35 0.35 12.46
N GLN A 177 -19.84 1.05 13.48
CA GLN A 177 -21.19 1.63 13.44
C GLN A 177 -21.33 2.59 12.26
N GLY A 178 -22.31 2.38 11.38
CA GLY A 178 -22.56 3.23 10.21
C GLY A 178 -21.49 3.14 9.10
N ALA A 179 -20.52 2.23 9.22
CA ALA A 179 -19.48 2.05 8.21
C ALA A 179 -20.06 1.55 6.88
N ASP A 180 -19.49 1.98 5.76
CA ASP A 180 -19.79 1.42 4.44
C ASP A 180 -18.82 0.29 4.12
N LEU A 181 -19.33 -0.93 4.02
CA LEU A 181 -18.58 -2.15 3.70
C LEU A 181 -19.06 -2.73 2.35
N GLY A 182 -19.72 -1.94 1.50
CA GLY A 182 -20.19 -2.37 0.19
C GLY A 182 -19.06 -2.99 -0.64
N MET A 183 -19.23 -4.21 -1.13
CA MET A 183 -18.22 -4.98 -1.89
C MET A 183 -16.90 -5.27 -1.15
N ALA A 184 -16.78 -4.98 0.15
CA ALA A 184 -15.59 -5.31 0.92
C ALA A 184 -15.36 -6.83 0.94
N ASN A 185 -14.09 -7.25 0.93
CA ASN A 185 -13.74 -8.65 1.09
C ASN A 185 -13.45 -8.96 2.55
N LEU A 186 -14.40 -9.59 3.25
CA LEU A 186 -14.30 -9.97 4.68
C LEU A 186 -14.04 -11.47 4.87
N GLN A 187 -13.67 -12.20 3.81
CA GLN A 187 -13.34 -13.63 3.89
C GLN A 187 -12.29 -13.91 4.96
N GLY A 188 -12.57 -14.84 5.87
CA GLY A 188 -11.72 -15.17 7.02
C GLY A 188 -11.49 -14.05 8.04
N ALA A 189 -12.19 -12.92 7.94
CA ALA A 189 -12.08 -11.87 8.94
C ALA A 189 -12.69 -12.31 10.28
N ASN A 190 -12.16 -11.76 11.38
CA ASN A 190 -12.73 -11.96 12.70
C ASN A 190 -13.49 -10.71 13.14
N LEU A 191 -14.83 -10.75 13.14
CA LEU A 191 -15.72 -9.68 13.60
C LEU A 191 -16.28 -9.94 15.00
N CYS A 192 -15.68 -10.85 15.78
CA CYS A 192 -16.13 -11.17 17.14
C CYS A 192 -16.38 -9.89 17.95
N MET A 193 -17.58 -9.73 18.51
CA MET A 193 -17.96 -8.57 19.33
C MET A 193 -17.86 -7.20 18.61
N ALA A 194 -17.66 -7.16 17.29
CA ALA A 194 -17.65 -5.91 16.54
C ALA A 194 -19.04 -5.26 16.51
N ASN A 195 -19.09 -3.94 16.63
CA ASN A 195 -20.34 -3.18 16.52
C ASN A 195 -20.63 -2.86 15.05
N LEU A 196 -21.52 -3.62 14.41
CA LEU A 196 -21.94 -3.42 13.01
C LEU A 196 -23.23 -2.61 12.86
N ARG A 197 -23.73 -1.97 13.93
CA ARG A 197 -24.99 -1.22 13.88
C ARG A 197 -24.97 -0.17 12.77
N ASP A 198 -26.04 -0.05 11.99
CA ASP A 198 -26.17 0.86 10.85
C ASP A 198 -25.13 0.64 9.73
N ALA A 199 -24.28 -0.39 9.80
CA ALA A 199 -23.27 -0.65 8.77
C ALA A 199 -23.93 -1.13 7.45
N LYS A 200 -23.39 -0.66 6.33
CA LYS A 200 -23.86 -1.00 4.99
C LYS A 200 -23.05 -2.17 4.44
N LEU A 201 -23.59 -3.38 4.49
CA LEU A 201 -22.94 -4.59 3.98
C LEU A 201 -23.25 -4.89 2.50
N SER A 202 -24.13 -4.11 1.87
CA SER A 202 -24.54 -4.28 0.48
C SER A 202 -24.77 -2.94 -0.19
N HIS A 203 -24.12 -2.70 -1.33
CA HIS A 203 -24.45 -1.55 -2.16
C HIS A 203 -25.56 -1.96 -3.15
N PHE A 204 -26.62 -1.16 -3.25
CA PHE A 204 -27.80 -1.46 -4.08
C PHE A 204 -27.48 -1.66 -5.58
N LEU A 205 -26.34 -1.12 -6.05
CA LEU A 205 -25.96 -1.14 -7.47
C LEU A 205 -24.79 -2.07 -7.81
N SER A 206 -24.05 -2.59 -6.82
CA SER A 206 -22.85 -3.41 -7.10
C SER A 206 -22.48 -4.22 -5.87
N GLY A 207 -22.74 -5.52 -5.89
CA GLY A 207 -22.16 -6.51 -4.96
C GLY A 207 -22.51 -6.41 -3.46
N ARG A 208 -22.61 -7.58 -2.82
CA ARG A 208 -22.59 -7.69 -1.36
C ARG A 208 -21.15 -7.80 -0.87
N ALA A 209 -20.90 -7.39 0.38
CA ALA A 209 -19.67 -7.76 1.07
C ALA A 209 -19.47 -9.28 0.98
N LYS A 210 -18.22 -9.70 0.75
CA LYS A 210 -17.87 -11.11 0.56
C LYS A 210 -17.50 -11.71 1.91
N PHE A 211 -18.13 -12.83 2.24
CA PHE A 211 -17.87 -13.62 3.44
C PHE A 211 -17.58 -15.06 3.01
N ASP A 212 -16.97 -15.85 3.89
CA ASP A 212 -16.81 -17.29 3.74
C ASP A 212 -17.03 -18.02 5.07
N GLU A 213 -17.00 -19.35 5.05
CA GLU A 213 -17.17 -20.20 6.24
C GLU A 213 -16.10 -20.01 7.33
N THR A 214 -15.00 -19.31 7.02
CA THR A 214 -13.93 -19.01 7.98
C THR A 214 -14.13 -17.65 8.66
N THR A 215 -15.09 -16.86 8.18
CA THR A 215 -15.40 -15.54 8.73
C THR A 215 -16.16 -15.68 10.05
N ILE A 216 -15.69 -15.03 11.11
CA ILE A 216 -16.34 -15.01 12.43
C ILE A 216 -17.20 -13.76 12.52
N LEU A 217 -18.45 -13.92 12.96
CA LEU A 217 -19.46 -12.87 13.10
C LEU A 217 -19.46 -12.26 14.52
N PRO A 218 -20.16 -11.13 14.75
CA PRO A 218 -20.20 -10.47 16.06
C PRO A 218 -20.65 -11.34 17.23
N ASP A 219 -21.55 -12.29 16.99
CA ASP A 219 -22.03 -13.25 17.98
C ASP A 219 -21.10 -14.46 18.20
N ARG A 220 -19.85 -14.40 17.69
CA ARG A 220 -18.84 -15.47 17.75
C ARG A 220 -19.15 -16.69 16.90
N THR A 221 -20.20 -16.65 16.07
CA THR A 221 -20.53 -17.75 15.16
C THR A 221 -19.81 -17.58 13.82
N LYS A 222 -19.67 -18.67 13.07
CA LYS A 222 -19.14 -18.62 11.70
C LYS A 222 -20.21 -18.17 10.72
N TRP A 223 -19.81 -17.47 9.67
CA TRP A 223 -20.72 -17.11 8.59
C TRP A 223 -21.21 -18.35 7.84
N THR A 224 -22.48 -18.31 7.43
CA THR A 224 -23.09 -19.29 6.55
C THR A 224 -23.90 -18.57 5.45
N PRO A 225 -24.08 -19.15 4.26
CA PRO A 225 -24.78 -18.50 3.15
C PRO A 225 -26.22 -18.03 3.47
N ASN A 226 -26.90 -18.72 4.38
CA ASN A 226 -28.28 -18.41 4.79
C ASN A 226 -28.34 -17.49 6.03
N ARG A 227 -27.20 -17.02 6.54
CA ARG A 227 -27.16 -16.16 7.72
C ARG A 227 -27.75 -14.79 7.41
N ASP A 228 -28.77 -14.39 8.16
CA ASP A 228 -29.28 -13.02 8.07
C ASP A 228 -28.32 -12.05 8.77
N LEU A 229 -27.66 -11.19 7.99
CA LEU A 229 -26.73 -10.19 8.52
C LEU A 229 -27.44 -8.96 9.09
N ARG A 230 -28.75 -8.77 8.81
CA ARG A 230 -29.53 -7.65 9.32
C ARG A 230 -29.64 -7.63 10.84
N GLN A 231 -29.53 -8.79 11.49
CA GLN A 231 -29.51 -8.87 12.95
C GLN A 231 -28.35 -8.10 13.59
N PHE A 232 -27.25 -7.88 12.84
CA PHE A 232 -26.07 -7.15 13.31
C PHE A 232 -26.08 -5.68 12.87
N THR A 233 -26.79 -5.35 11.78
CA THR A 233 -26.80 -4.01 11.20
C THR A 233 -28.04 -3.20 11.54
N ASP A 234 -29.18 -3.83 11.85
CA ASP A 234 -30.42 -3.13 12.17
C ASP A 234 -30.36 -2.53 13.59
N PRO A 235 -30.49 -1.20 13.76
CA PRO A 235 -30.52 -0.55 15.07
C PRO A 235 -31.70 -1.00 15.96
N ASN A 236 -32.76 -1.54 15.37
CA ASN A 236 -33.92 -2.09 16.07
C ASN A 236 -33.82 -3.61 16.31
N GLY A 237 -32.96 -4.32 15.57
CA GLY A 237 -32.73 -5.75 15.73
C GLY A 237 -32.12 -6.11 17.09
N TRP A 238 -31.25 -5.26 17.63
CA TRP A 238 -30.64 -5.45 18.96
C TRP A 238 -31.63 -5.27 20.12
N ARG A 239 -32.70 -4.48 19.94
CA ARG A 239 -33.69 -4.17 20.97
C ARG A 239 -34.79 -5.23 21.12
N ALA A 240 -34.91 -6.16 20.18
CA ALA A 240 -35.86 -7.25 20.26
C ALA A 240 -35.22 -8.47 20.93
N GLY A 241 -35.37 -8.60 22.24
CA GLY A 241 -35.00 -9.80 23.00
C GLY A 241 -35.76 -11.06 22.56
N ARG A 242 -35.40 -11.65 21.42
CA ARG A 242 -35.89 -12.94 20.94
C ARG A 242 -34.84 -13.68 20.11
N TYR A 243 -33.74 -14.10 20.73
CA TYR A 243 -33.04 -15.33 20.38
C TYR A 243 -32.50 -16.00 21.66
N LYS A 244 -33.38 -16.18 22.65
CA LYS A 244 -33.23 -17.29 23.59
C LYS A 244 -33.84 -18.50 22.88
N THR A 245 -33.00 -19.46 22.47
CA THR A 245 -33.19 -20.88 22.78
C THR A 245 -31.96 -21.67 22.31
N ASN A 246 -31.17 -22.08 23.31
CA ASN A 246 -30.43 -23.34 23.36
C ASN A 246 -30.96 -24.43 22.41
N PRO A 247 -30.08 -25.14 21.67
CA PRO A 247 -30.36 -26.47 21.18
C PRO A 247 -29.82 -27.51 22.19
N THR A 248 -30.36 -27.53 23.41
CA THR A 248 -30.20 -28.67 24.34
C THR A 248 -31.47 -28.79 25.18
N ALA A 249 -32.56 -29.21 24.54
CA ALA A 249 -33.71 -29.88 25.15
C ALA A 249 -34.67 -30.27 24.01
N ASP A 250 -34.47 -31.45 23.44
CA ASP A 250 -35.53 -32.40 23.03
C ASP A 250 -34.93 -33.51 22.16
N SER A 251 -34.36 -34.51 22.83
CA SER A 251 -34.44 -35.96 22.54
C SER A 251 -33.56 -36.73 23.51
#